data_AF-X0VB71-F1
#
_entry.id   AF-X0VB71-F1
#
_cell.length_a   1.000
_cell.length_b   1.000
_cell.length_c   1.000
_cell.angle_alpha   90.00
_cell.angle_beta   90.00
_cell.angle_gamma   90.00
#
_symmetry.space_group_name_H-M   'P 1'
#
loop_
_entity.id
_entity.type
_entity.pdbx_description
1 polymer ?
#
loop_
_entity_poly.entity_id
_entity_poly.type
_entity_poly.pdbx_seq_one_letter_code
_entity_poly.pdbx_strand_id
1 'polypeptide(L)'
;KKLEDARSTIEPLVAYADALMLTRGILRTSVDPGEDVPIVLRVSGGSSIVGKDLSNEGITTCMEEAVRLNVSAVALSIFVGTDYEHQTLCNLATLVDQALPYGIPVLAVTAVGKELGKRDVRFLSLSCRIAAELGASYVKTYYCDEFEKIVESCPIPIVIAGGPKLETELDALEMAHNAVEKGAAGVDMGRNIWQSPHPVAMIKAIRGVVHQKMSPQEAHQVFEQNK
;
A
#
# COMPACT_ATOMS: atom_id res chain seq x y z
N LYS A 1 18.19 1.12 -2.12
CA LYS A 1 18.68 2.30 -1.36
C LYS A 1 18.32 3.53 -2.18
N LYS A 2 17.25 4.25 -1.79
CA LYS A 2 16.87 5.58 -2.31
C LYS A 2 16.13 6.42 -1.25
N LEU A 3 15.42 5.78 -0.32
CA LEU A 3 14.71 6.49 0.78
C LEU A 3 15.63 7.04 1.89
N GLU A 4 16.95 7.00 1.73
CA GLU A 4 17.91 7.71 2.58
C GLU A 4 17.67 9.22 2.56
N ASP A 5 17.26 9.75 1.41
CA ASP A 5 16.69 11.10 1.26
C ASP A 5 15.28 10.97 0.70
N ALA A 6 14.30 11.01 1.60
CA ALA A 6 12.90 10.89 1.24
C ALA A 6 12.42 12.05 0.37
N ARG A 7 12.93 13.27 0.59
CA ARG A 7 12.48 14.46 -0.14
C ARG A 7 12.84 14.35 -1.62
N SER A 8 14.11 14.14 -1.92
CA SER A 8 14.56 14.00 -3.32
C SER A 8 13.97 12.78 -4.04
N THR A 9 13.57 11.74 -3.28
CA THR A 9 12.84 10.60 -3.85
C THR A 9 11.38 10.94 -4.18
N ILE A 10 10.71 11.69 -3.31
CA ILE A 10 9.27 11.96 -3.41
C ILE A 10 8.99 13.06 -4.42
N GLU A 11 9.69 14.21 -4.34
CA GLU A 11 9.45 15.42 -5.15
C GLU A 11 9.19 15.14 -6.64
N PRO A 12 10.03 14.38 -7.38
CA PRO A 12 9.80 14.15 -8.81
C PRO A 12 8.61 13.21 -9.11
N LEU A 13 8.08 12.49 -8.11
CA LEU A 13 7.03 11.50 -8.26
C LEU A 13 5.64 12.03 -7.89
N VAL A 14 5.55 13.08 -7.06
CA VAL A 14 4.29 13.59 -6.49
C VAL A 14 3.25 13.88 -7.58
N ALA A 15 3.65 14.60 -8.62
CA ALA A 15 2.76 14.99 -9.73
C ALA A 15 2.18 13.80 -10.52
N TYR A 16 2.70 12.59 -10.32
CA TYR A 16 2.25 11.37 -10.99
C TYR A 16 1.63 10.35 -10.03
N ALA A 17 1.60 10.62 -8.72
CA ALA A 17 0.96 9.75 -7.75
C ALA A 17 -0.49 10.21 -7.53
N ASP A 18 -1.45 9.28 -7.53
CA ASP A 18 -2.83 9.62 -7.16
C ASP A 18 -2.98 9.81 -5.64
N ALA A 19 -2.07 9.23 -4.86
CA ALA A 19 -1.96 9.42 -3.42
C ALA A 19 -0.54 9.07 -2.95
N LEU A 20 -0.11 9.65 -1.83
CA LEU A 20 1.11 9.29 -1.13
C LEU A 20 0.80 8.52 0.14
N MET A 21 1.36 7.32 0.29
CA MET A 21 1.30 6.56 1.54
C MET A 21 2.61 6.66 2.33
N LEU A 22 2.57 7.31 3.49
CA LEU A 22 3.78 7.63 4.26
C LEU A 22 3.47 7.90 5.75
N THR A 23 4.49 8.11 6.56
CA THR A 23 4.34 8.42 8.00
C THR A 23 4.25 9.93 8.23
N ARG A 24 3.66 10.34 9.35
CA ARG A 24 3.55 11.77 9.72
C ARG A 24 4.90 12.50 9.78
N GLY A 25 5.98 11.78 10.10
CA GLY A 25 7.33 12.34 10.13
C GLY A 25 7.77 12.75 8.73
N ILE A 26 7.70 11.80 7.79
CA ILE A 26 8.08 12.03 6.39
C ILE A 26 7.17 13.08 5.74
N LEU A 27 5.87 13.08 6.06
CA LEU A 27 4.94 14.10 5.56
C LEU A 27 5.43 15.51 5.91
N ARG A 28 5.78 15.73 7.19
CA ARG A 28 6.18 17.04 7.69
C ARG A 28 7.57 17.48 7.22
N THR A 29 8.49 16.53 7.02
CA THR A 29 9.89 16.87 6.70
C THR A 29 10.20 16.90 5.21
N SER A 30 9.45 16.14 4.40
CA SER A 30 9.89 15.74 3.07
C SER A 30 8.83 15.88 1.98
N VAL A 31 7.60 16.30 2.32
CA VAL A 31 6.57 16.65 1.34
C VAL A 31 6.30 18.15 1.45
N ASP A 32 6.31 18.86 0.33
CA ASP A 32 5.96 20.28 0.31
C ASP A 32 4.44 20.42 0.55
N PRO A 33 4.00 21.19 1.56
CA PRO A 33 2.58 21.41 1.83
C PRO A 33 1.82 22.13 0.70
N GLY A 34 2.51 22.70 -0.28
CA GLY A 34 1.93 23.26 -1.50
C GLY A 34 1.52 22.21 -2.53
N GLU A 35 1.94 20.95 -2.38
CA GLU A 35 1.54 19.85 -3.28
C GLU A 35 0.11 19.40 -2.98
N ASP A 36 -0.75 19.44 -3.99
CA ASP A 36 -2.14 18.96 -3.91
C ASP A 36 -2.19 17.45 -4.20
N VAL A 37 -1.73 16.66 -3.23
CA VAL A 37 -1.72 15.19 -3.32
C VAL A 37 -2.42 14.55 -2.11
N PRO A 38 -3.40 13.65 -2.33
CA PRO A 38 -4.04 12.90 -1.26
C PRO A 38 -3.04 12.10 -0.40
N ILE A 39 -3.19 12.14 0.92
CA ILE A 39 -2.31 11.43 1.86
C ILE A 39 -3.02 10.24 2.49
N VAL A 40 -2.38 9.07 2.40
CA VAL A 40 -2.74 7.86 3.15
C VAL A 40 -1.73 7.69 4.29
N LEU A 41 -2.10 8.08 5.50
CA LEU A 41 -1.16 8.16 6.61
C LEU A 41 -0.95 6.80 7.27
N ARG A 42 0.30 6.32 7.33
CA ARG A 42 0.66 5.17 8.19
C ARG A 42 0.52 5.59 9.67
N VAL A 43 -0.40 4.93 10.37
CA VAL A 43 -0.68 5.18 11.79
C VAL A 43 -0.35 4.02 12.72
N SER A 44 0.18 2.90 12.20
CA SER A 44 0.75 1.81 13.02
C SER A 44 2.27 1.75 12.98
N GLY A 45 2.87 1.07 13.95
CA GLY A 45 4.32 0.89 14.06
C GLY A 45 4.72 0.52 15.48
N GLY A 46 5.94 0.87 15.88
CA GLY A 46 6.48 0.51 17.20
C GLY A 46 7.31 -0.79 17.19
N SER A 47 7.41 -1.46 16.04
CA SER A 47 8.34 -2.57 15.80
C SER A 47 9.57 -2.12 14.99
N SER A 48 10.62 -2.95 14.97
CA SER A 48 11.80 -2.71 14.14
C SER A 48 12.43 -4.03 13.70
N ILE A 49 13.29 -3.97 12.67
CA ILE A 49 14.03 -5.16 12.18
C ILE A 49 15.03 -5.72 13.19
N VAL A 50 15.45 -4.92 14.18
CA VAL A 50 16.31 -5.33 15.30
C VAL A 50 15.48 -6.01 16.40
N GLY A 51 14.20 -5.66 16.50
CA GLY A 51 13.26 -6.26 17.43
C GLY A 51 13.02 -7.74 17.17
N LYS A 52 12.47 -8.42 18.19
CA LYS A 52 12.19 -9.86 18.13
C LYS A 52 11.15 -10.19 17.06
N ASP A 53 10.07 -9.41 17.03
CA ASP A 53 8.94 -9.64 16.14
C ASP A 53 8.49 -8.34 15.45
N LEU A 54 8.28 -8.42 14.15
CA LEU A 54 7.79 -7.30 13.33
C LEU A 54 6.28 -7.07 13.49
N SER A 55 5.54 -8.11 13.90
CA SER A 55 4.10 -8.06 14.09
C SER A 55 3.65 -7.33 15.35
N ASN A 56 4.58 -7.05 16.28
CA ASN A 56 4.31 -6.27 17.48
C ASN A 56 4.16 -4.77 17.16
N GLU A 57 3.09 -4.43 16.45
CA GLU A 57 2.70 -3.06 16.13
C GLU A 57 1.55 -2.57 17.02
N GLY A 58 1.63 -1.30 17.40
CA GLY A 58 0.55 -0.53 18.02
C GLY A 58 0.14 0.64 17.12
N ILE A 59 -0.91 1.36 17.54
CA ILE A 59 -1.27 2.65 16.93
C ILE A 59 -0.26 3.70 17.42
N THR A 60 0.44 4.34 16.48
CA THR A 60 1.51 5.33 16.74
C THR A 60 1.08 6.78 16.52
N THR A 61 -0.07 6.99 15.86
CA THR A 61 -0.62 8.31 15.54
C THR A 61 -2.13 8.30 15.80
N CYS A 62 -2.61 9.23 16.63
CA CYS A 62 -4.03 9.35 16.93
C CYS A 62 -4.81 10.00 15.77
N MET A 63 -6.14 9.84 15.78
CA MET A 63 -6.99 10.33 14.70
C MET A 63 -7.02 11.87 14.63
N GLU A 64 -6.91 12.58 15.75
CA GLU A 64 -6.88 14.05 15.76
C GLU A 64 -5.64 14.60 15.04
N GLU A 65 -4.52 13.89 15.10
CA GLU A 65 -3.32 14.23 14.33
C GLU A 65 -3.52 13.93 12.84
N ALA A 66 -4.21 12.83 12.50
CA ALA A 66 -4.56 12.53 11.11
C ALA A 66 -5.48 13.61 10.51
N VAL A 67 -6.50 14.04 11.25
CA VAL A 67 -7.38 15.17 10.87
C VAL A 67 -6.59 16.45 10.71
N ARG A 68 -5.69 16.77 11.65
CA ARG A 68 -4.83 17.97 11.58
C ARG A 68 -3.95 17.99 10.32
N LEU A 69 -3.53 16.81 9.85
CA LEU A 69 -2.71 16.64 8.66
C LEU A 69 -3.53 16.58 7.36
N ASN A 70 -4.85 16.77 7.42
CA ASN A 70 -5.75 16.74 6.27
C ASN A 70 -5.61 15.46 5.43
N VAL A 71 -5.53 14.30 6.09
CA VAL A 71 -5.32 13.04 5.38
C VAL A 71 -6.58 12.59 4.66
N SER A 72 -6.40 11.88 3.55
CA SER A 72 -7.51 11.27 2.78
C SER A 72 -7.84 9.87 3.28
N ALA A 73 -6.92 9.20 3.97
CA ALA A 73 -7.14 7.94 4.67
C ALA A 73 -6.05 7.71 5.72
N VAL A 74 -6.30 6.77 6.63
CA VAL A 74 -5.28 6.23 7.55
C VAL A 74 -5.04 4.76 7.23
N ALA A 75 -3.84 4.27 7.51
CA ALA A 75 -3.47 2.90 7.24
C ALA A 75 -2.78 2.26 8.44
N LEU A 76 -3.15 1.01 8.74
CA LEU A 76 -2.42 0.14 9.66
C LEU A 76 -2.07 -1.21 9.04
N SER A 77 -1.14 -1.93 9.66
CA SER A 77 -0.83 -3.32 9.32
C SER A 77 -1.62 -4.27 10.23
N ILE A 78 -2.17 -5.34 9.64
CA ILE A 78 -2.68 -6.51 10.38
C ILE A 78 -1.77 -7.71 10.11
N PHE A 79 -1.52 -8.51 11.15
CA PHE A 79 -0.59 -9.65 11.10
C PHE A 79 -1.29 -10.96 11.49
N VAL A 80 -2.16 -11.43 10.60
CA VAL A 80 -2.91 -12.69 10.77
C VAL A 80 -1.94 -13.88 10.87
N GLY A 81 -2.20 -14.79 11.81
CA GLY A 81 -1.42 -15.99 12.08
C GLY A 81 -0.08 -15.75 12.80
N THR A 82 0.12 -14.57 13.40
CA THR A 82 1.32 -14.24 14.20
C THR A 82 0.99 -14.15 15.70
N ASP A 83 2.02 -14.12 16.55
CA ASP A 83 1.88 -13.99 18.01
C ASP A 83 1.13 -12.70 18.43
N TYR A 84 1.11 -11.68 17.56
CA TYR A 84 0.47 -10.39 17.79
C TYR A 84 -0.80 -10.19 16.93
N GLU A 85 -1.37 -11.26 16.35
CA GLU A 85 -2.60 -11.20 15.56
C GLU A 85 -3.71 -10.46 16.33
N HIS A 86 -4.04 -10.93 17.53
CA HIS A 86 -5.12 -10.36 18.35
C HIS A 86 -4.96 -8.84 18.54
N GLN A 87 -3.75 -8.41 18.92
CA GLN A 87 -3.43 -7.00 19.10
C GLN A 87 -3.66 -6.20 17.81
N THR A 88 -3.16 -6.68 16.67
CA THR A 88 -3.23 -5.93 15.40
C THR A 88 -4.66 -5.89 14.84
N LEU A 89 -5.47 -6.93 15.05
CA LEU A 89 -6.90 -6.93 14.71
C LEU A 89 -7.73 -6.02 15.63
N CYS A 90 -7.45 -6.01 16.93
CA CYS A 90 -8.06 -5.05 17.86
C CYS A 90 -7.67 -3.61 17.55
N ASN A 91 -6.43 -3.37 17.12
CA ASN A 91 -6.00 -2.06 16.63
C ASN A 91 -6.79 -1.62 15.39
N LEU A 92 -7.07 -2.54 14.45
CA LEU A 92 -7.91 -2.23 13.28
C LEU A 92 -9.31 -1.80 13.70
N ALA A 93 -10.00 -2.60 14.53
CA ALA A 93 -11.34 -2.27 15.02
C ALA A 93 -11.37 -0.91 15.75
N THR A 94 -10.40 -0.69 16.64
CA THR A 94 -10.25 0.59 17.36
C THR A 94 -10.02 1.76 16.40
N LEU A 95 -9.21 1.59 15.36
CA LEU A 95 -8.95 2.65 14.40
C LEU A 95 -10.19 2.96 13.56
N VAL A 96 -10.97 1.95 13.17
CA VAL A 96 -12.24 2.14 12.45
C VAL A 96 -13.22 2.96 13.29
N ASP A 97 -13.39 2.61 14.57
CA ASP A 97 -14.24 3.38 15.50
C ASP A 97 -13.78 4.83 15.66
N GLN A 98 -12.46 5.05 15.71
CA GLN A 98 -11.89 6.40 15.81
C GLN A 98 -12.04 7.21 14.52
N ALA A 99 -12.00 6.56 13.36
CA ALA A 99 -12.01 7.24 12.06
C ALA A 99 -13.43 7.64 11.61
N LEU A 100 -14.43 6.83 11.99
CA LEU A 100 -15.82 7.00 11.56
C LEU A 100 -16.41 8.39 11.87
N PRO A 101 -16.22 9.00 13.06
CA PRO A 101 -16.75 10.34 13.35
C PRO A 101 -16.19 11.45 12.44
N TYR A 102 -15.02 11.23 11.85
CA TYR A 102 -14.38 12.19 10.94
C TYR A 102 -14.61 11.84 9.46
N GLY A 103 -15.27 10.72 9.17
CA GLY A 103 -15.45 10.22 7.80
C GLY A 103 -14.15 9.84 7.11
N ILE A 104 -13.09 9.53 7.86
CA ILE A 104 -11.77 9.17 7.30
C ILE A 104 -11.75 7.66 7.02
N PRO A 105 -11.51 7.22 5.76
CA PRO A 105 -11.36 5.81 5.42
C PRO A 105 -10.17 5.14 6.09
N VAL A 106 -10.31 3.84 6.40
CA VAL A 106 -9.23 3.01 6.97
C VAL A 106 -8.74 1.98 5.95
N LEU A 107 -7.44 2.01 5.65
CA LEU A 107 -6.73 0.99 4.89
C LEU A 107 -6.15 -0.08 5.82
N ALA A 108 -6.61 -1.31 5.68
CA ALA A 108 -5.98 -2.47 6.31
C ALA A 108 -4.90 -3.05 5.39
N VAL A 109 -3.66 -3.12 5.85
CA VAL A 109 -2.55 -3.76 5.13
C VAL A 109 -2.34 -5.17 5.66
N THR A 110 -2.56 -6.19 4.83
CA THR A 110 -2.33 -7.59 5.20
C THR A 110 -0.83 -7.88 5.18
N ALA A 111 -0.17 -7.71 6.33
CA ALA A 111 1.27 -7.93 6.45
C ALA A 111 1.54 -9.41 6.72
N VAL A 112 2.52 -9.96 5.99
CA VAL A 112 3.05 -11.28 6.31
C VAL A 112 4.27 -11.15 7.21
N GLY A 113 4.32 -11.96 8.27
CA GLY A 113 5.50 -12.06 9.14
C GLY A 113 6.75 -12.57 8.37
N LYS A 114 7.86 -12.75 9.09
CA LYS A 114 9.13 -13.23 8.51
C LYS A 114 9.01 -14.60 7.80
N GLU A 115 7.97 -15.38 8.12
CA GLU A 115 7.66 -16.62 7.43
C GLU A 115 6.97 -16.37 6.08
N LEU A 116 7.77 -16.20 5.04
CA LEU A 116 7.37 -15.94 3.65
C LEU A 116 6.49 -17.03 3.02
N GLY A 117 6.32 -18.18 3.66
CA GLY A 117 5.59 -19.34 3.11
C GLY A 117 4.06 -19.23 3.09
N LYS A 118 3.47 -18.14 3.60
CA LYS A 118 2.01 -17.99 3.75
C LYS A 118 1.45 -16.84 2.90
N ARG A 119 1.74 -16.83 1.59
CA ARG A 119 1.13 -15.90 0.61
C ARG A 119 0.21 -16.62 -0.39
N ASP A 120 -0.29 -17.78 0.00
CA ASP A 120 -1.27 -18.47 -0.82
C ASP A 120 -2.63 -17.75 -0.81
N VAL A 121 -3.44 -18.08 -1.81
CA VAL A 121 -4.77 -17.51 -2.01
C VAL A 121 -5.67 -17.67 -0.80
N ARG A 122 -5.58 -18.78 -0.04
CA ARG A 122 -6.45 -19.05 1.12
C ARG A 122 -6.11 -18.14 2.28
N PHE A 123 -4.82 -17.99 2.58
CA PHE A 123 -4.35 -17.12 3.67
C PHE A 123 -4.66 -15.66 3.39
N LEU A 124 -4.40 -15.19 2.16
CA LEU A 124 -4.69 -13.81 1.78
C LEU A 124 -6.20 -13.53 1.73
N SER A 125 -7.02 -14.48 1.24
CA SER A 125 -8.49 -14.37 1.28
C SER A 125 -9.00 -14.23 2.72
N LEU A 126 -8.52 -15.07 3.64
CA LEU A 126 -8.86 -14.98 5.06
C LEU A 126 -8.50 -13.60 5.63
N SER A 127 -7.28 -13.14 5.38
CA SER A 127 -6.79 -11.86 5.91
C SER A 127 -7.58 -10.66 5.37
N CYS A 128 -7.86 -10.64 4.07
CA CYS A 128 -8.65 -9.58 3.44
C CYS A 128 -10.10 -9.59 3.95
N ARG A 129 -10.71 -10.78 4.09
CA ARG A 129 -12.07 -10.92 4.60
C ARG A 129 -12.18 -10.47 6.06
N ILE A 130 -11.25 -10.86 6.92
CA ILE A 130 -11.22 -10.39 8.32
C ILE A 130 -11.12 -8.86 8.35
N ALA A 131 -10.24 -8.26 7.56
CA ALA A 131 -10.10 -6.81 7.50
C ALA A 131 -11.42 -6.11 7.12
N ALA A 132 -12.12 -6.65 6.11
CA ALA A 132 -13.40 -6.12 5.67
C ALA A 132 -14.50 -6.25 6.73
N GLU A 133 -14.60 -7.41 7.38
CA GLU A 133 -15.58 -7.67 8.45
C GLU A 133 -15.34 -6.80 9.70
N LEU A 134 -14.09 -6.39 9.94
CA LEU A 134 -13.73 -5.45 11.01
C LEU A 134 -13.97 -3.97 10.61
N GLY A 135 -14.49 -3.70 9.42
CA GLY A 135 -14.92 -2.36 8.99
C GLY A 135 -13.85 -1.53 8.28
N ALA A 136 -12.75 -2.15 7.80
CA ALA A 136 -11.83 -1.45 6.91
C ALA A 136 -12.58 -0.96 5.65
N SER A 137 -12.16 0.19 5.11
CA SER A 137 -12.79 0.76 3.92
C SER A 137 -12.21 0.16 2.62
N TYR A 138 -10.94 -0.25 2.66
CA TYR A 138 -10.25 -0.95 1.57
C TYR A 138 -9.04 -1.72 2.12
N VAL A 139 -8.55 -2.68 1.35
CA VAL A 139 -7.46 -3.56 1.76
C VAL A 139 -6.28 -3.45 0.82
N LYS A 140 -5.07 -3.44 1.40
CA LYS A 140 -3.82 -3.63 0.67
C LYS A 140 -3.29 -5.03 0.95
N THR A 141 -3.14 -5.83 -0.11
CA THR A 141 -2.63 -7.21 -0.04
C THR A 141 -1.55 -7.47 -1.10
N TYR A 142 -1.06 -8.70 -1.22
CA TYR A 142 -0.11 -9.11 -2.24
C TYR A 142 -0.81 -9.77 -3.43
N TYR A 143 -0.24 -9.64 -4.62
CA TYR A 143 -0.64 -10.44 -5.76
C TYR A 143 -0.15 -11.89 -5.59
N CYS A 144 -0.97 -12.87 -6.01
CA CYS A 144 -0.67 -14.30 -5.95
C CYS A 144 -1.39 -15.05 -7.08
N ASP A 145 -1.12 -16.35 -7.20
CA ASP A 145 -1.92 -17.23 -8.06
C ASP A 145 -3.37 -17.29 -7.56
N GLU A 146 -4.32 -17.40 -8.49
CA GLU A 146 -5.77 -17.39 -8.19
C GLU A 146 -6.27 -16.13 -7.45
N PHE A 147 -5.59 -14.99 -7.63
CA PHE A 147 -5.92 -13.70 -7.01
C PHE A 147 -7.39 -13.27 -7.15
N GLU A 148 -8.03 -13.63 -8.27
CA GLU A 148 -9.46 -13.39 -8.51
C GLU A 148 -10.35 -13.91 -7.37
N LYS A 149 -9.98 -15.02 -6.71
CA LYS A 149 -10.72 -15.55 -5.54
C LYS A 149 -10.65 -14.63 -4.32
N ILE A 150 -9.56 -13.89 -4.16
CA ILE A 150 -9.43 -12.90 -3.09
C ILE A 150 -10.37 -11.74 -3.37
N VAL A 151 -10.39 -11.26 -4.62
CA VAL A 151 -11.28 -10.18 -5.05
C VAL A 151 -12.75 -10.57 -4.89
N GLU A 152 -13.13 -11.78 -5.30
CA GLU A 152 -14.50 -12.29 -5.17
C GLU A 152 -14.96 -12.44 -3.72
N SER A 153 -14.03 -12.75 -2.80
CA SER A 153 -14.37 -13.02 -1.39
C SER A 153 -14.29 -11.79 -0.48
N CYS A 154 -13.70 -10.69 -0.95
CA CYS A 154 -13.54 -9.44 -0.21
C CYS A 154 -14.60 -8.41 -0.66
N PRO A 155 -15.52 -7.96 0.21
CA PRO A 155 -16.61 -7.06 -0.18
C PRO A 155 -16.18 -5.60 -0.37
N ILE A 156 -14.90 -5.28 -0.20
CA ILE A 156 -14.34 -3.92 -0.27
C ILE A 156 -13.17 -3.88 -1.26
N PRO A 157 -12.82 -2.69 -1.81
CA PRO A 157 -11.76 -2.56 -2.79
C PRO A 157 -10.42 -3.13 -2.32
N ILE A 158 -9.71 -3.79 -3.23
CA ILE A 158 -8.36 -4.31 -3.00
C ILE A 158 -7.35 -3.54 -3.84
N VAL A 159 -6.26 -3.09 -3.21
CA VAL A 159 -5.06 -2.63 -3.91
C VAL A 159 -3.91 -3.60 -3.68
N ILE A 160 -3.08 -3.84 -4.68
CA ILE A 160 -1.92 -4.72 -4.52
C ILE A 160 -0.66 -3.96 -4.11
N ALA A 161 0.10 -4.51 -3.17
CA ALA A 161 1.42 -4.04 -2.84
C ALA A 161 2.41 -4.41 -3.95
N GLY A 162 3.33 -3.50 -4.27
CA GLY A 162 4.37 -3.77 -5.27
C GLY A 162 5.39 -4.84 -4.88
N GLY A 163 5.48 -5.28 -3.62
CA GLY A 163 6.45 -6.31 -3.22
C GLY A 163 7.93 -5.85 -3.24
N PRO A 164 8.91 -6.78 -3.25
CA PRO A 164 10.31 -6.46 -3.50
C PRO A 164 10.51 -5.89 -4.92
N LYS A 165 11.65 -5.23 -5.16
CA LYS A 165 12.01 -4.84 -6.53
C LYS A 165 12.16 -6.11 -7.36
N LEU A 166 11.38 -6.17 -8.44
CA LEU A 166 11.44 -7.24 -9.43
C LEU A 166 12.64 -7.02 -10.37
N GLU A 167 13.00 -8.06 -11.11
CA GLU A 167 14.18 -8.08 -11.97
C GLU A 167 14.09 -7.03 -13.06
N THR A 168 12.93 -6.92 -13.70
CA THR A 168 12.69 -5.96 -14.79
C THR A 168 11.50 -5.03 -14.49
N GLU A 169 11.46 -3.89 -15.17
CA GLU A 169 10.26 -3.04 -15.16
C GLU A 169 9.07 -3.72 -15.82
N LEU A 170 9.29 -4.56 -16.84
CA LEU A 170 8.22 -5.32 -17.48
C LEU A 170 7.54 -6.26 -16.50
N ASP A 171 8.28 -6.96 -15.63
CA ASP A 171 7.70 -7.85 -14.62
C ASP A 171 6.77 -7.09 -13.66
N ALA A 172 7.14 -5.86 -13.29
CA ALA A 172 6.32 -5.01 -12.44
C ALA A 172 5.06 -4.52 -13.16
N LEU A 173 5.15 -4.23 -14.46
CA LEU A 173 4.01 -3.86 -15.30
C LEU A 173 3.07 -5.05 -15.52
N GLU A 174 3.61 -6.25 -15.76
CA GLU A 174 2.83 -7.49 -15.88
C GLU A 174 2.09 -7.82 -14.58
N MET A 175 2.76 -7.72 -13.44
CA MET A 175 2.12 -7.91 -12.14
C MET A 175 0.99 -6.88 -11.90
N ALA A 176 1.22 -5.60 -12.22
CA ALA A 176 0.19 -4.57 -12.10
C ALA A 176 -1.01 -4.86 -13.00
N HIS A 177 -0.75 -5.19 -14.27
CA HIS A 177 -1.76 -5.49 -15.27
C HIS A 177 -2.61 -6.69 -14.85
N ASN A 178 -1.97 -7.80 -14.49
CA ASN A 178 -2.68 -9.02 -14.12
C ASN A 178 -3.52 -8.83 -12.86
N ALA A 179 -3.04 -8.06 -11.87
CA ALA A 179 -3.83 -7.75 -10.69
C ALA A 179 -5.07 -6.90 -11.01
N VAL A 180 -4.90 -5.86 -11.83
CA VAL A 180 -5.99 -4.95 -12.23
C VAL A 180 -7.01 -5.66 -13.11
N GLU A 181 -6.58 -6.48 -14.07
CA GLU A 181 -7.46 -7.32 -14.90
C GLU A 181 -8.28 -8.30 -14.06
N LYS A 182 -7.69 -8.83 -12.99
CA LYS A 182 -8.36 -9.72 -12.03
C LYS A 182 -9.20 -8.99 -10.98
N GLY A 183 -9.37 -7.68 -11.10
CA GLY A 183 -10.30 -6.90 -10.28
C GLY A 183 -9.68 -6.15 -9.10
N ALA A 184 -8.35 -6.03 -9.02
CA ALA A 184 -7.74 -5.06 -8.11
C ALA A 184 -8.17 -3.63 -8.51
N ALA A 185 -8.52 -2.81 -7.52
CA ALA A 185 -8.90 -1.42 -7.71
C ALA A 185 -7.68 -0.50 -7.98
N GLY A 186 -6.47 -1.01 -7.79
CA GLY A 186 -5.24 -0.26 -8.06
C GLY A 186 -4.00 -0.92 -7.47
N VAL A 187 -2.92 -0.14 -7.41
CA VAL A 187 -1.62 -0.59 -6.90
C VAL A 187 -1.06 0.41 -5.89
N ASP A 188 -0.37 -0.11 -4.89
CA ASP A 188 0.41 0.67 -3.93
C ASP A 188 1.87 0.18 -4.02
N MET A 189 2.58 0.78 -4.98
CA MET A 189 3.94 0.39 -5.34
C MET A 189 4.98 1.32 -4.73
N GLY A 190 5.86 0.74 -3.90
CA GLY A 190 7.06 1.41 -3.42
C GLY A 190 8.27 1.06 -4.29
N ARG A 191 8.96 -0.02 -3.88
CA ARG A 191 10.29 -0.39 -4.41
C ARG A 191 10.37 -0.48 -5.93
N ASN A 192 9.34 -1.01 -6.59
CA ASN A 192 9.33 -1.12 -8.06
C ASN A 192 9.34 0.23 -8.79
N ILE A 193 8.87 1.31 -8.15
CA ILE A 193 8.94 2.67 -8.70
C ILE A 193 10.25 3.33 -8.26
N TRP A 194 10.43 3.61 -6.97
CA TRP A 194 11.54 4.46 -6.54
C TRP A 194 12.90 3.77 -6.59
N GLN A 195 13.00 2.43 -6.64
CA GLN A 195 14.29 1.75 -6.91
C GLN A 195 14.58 1.59 -8.41
N SER A 196 13.64 1.91 -9.30
CA SER A 196 13.93 1.96 -10.74
C SER A 196 14.97 3.04 -11.03
N PRO A 197 15.89 2.83 -12.00
CA PRO A 197 16.76 3.90 -12.48
C PRO A 197 15.99 5.09 -13.06
N HIS A 198 14.78 4.88 -13.59
CA HIS A 198 13.93 5.92 -14.18
C HIS A 198 12.55 5.96 -13.47
N PRO A 199 12.47 6.47 -12.23
CA PRO A 199 11.29 6.32 -11.39
C PRO A 199 10.07 7.11 -11.92
N VAL A 200 10.29 8.26 -12.58
CA VAL A 200 9.24 9.05 -13.25
C VAL A 200 8.65 8.30 -14.44
N ALA A 201 9.50 7.68 -15.26
CA ALA A 201 9.05 6.84 -16.37
C ALA A 201 8.22 5.66 -15.85
N MET A 202 8.67 5.04 -14.75
CA MET A 202 8.01 3.88 -14.17
C MET A 202 6.62 4.21 -13.62
N ILE A 203 6.47 5.30 -12.85
CA ILE A 203 5.16 5.68 -12.33
C ILE A 203 4.19 6.07 -13.46
N LYS A 204 4.65 6.73 -14.53
CA LYS A 204 3.81 7.01 -15.71
C LYS A 204 3.33 5.73 -16.40
N ALA A 205 4.21 4.75 -16.57
CA ALA A 205 3.84 3.44 -17.14
C ALA A 205 2.82 2.70 -16.26
N ILE A 206 3.03 2.67 -14.95
CA ILE A 206 2.08 2.09 -14.00
C ILE A 206 0.71 2.77 -14.06
N ARG A 207 0.67 4.12 -14.14
CA ARG A 207 -0.59 4.85 -14.35
C ARG A 207 -1.30 4.42 -15.63
N GLY A 208 -0.57 4.20 -16.72
CA GLY A 208 -1.12 3.70 -17.98
C GLY A 208 -1.80 2.35 -17.81
N VAL A 209 -1.19 1.43 -17.08
CA VAL A 209 -1.79 0.13 -16.76
C VAL A 209 -3.06 0.30 -15.92
N VAL A 210 -3.00 1.04 -14.82
CA VAL A 210 -4.10 1.14 -13.84
C VAL A 210 -5.29 1.90 -14.40
N HIS A 211 -5.06 3.09 -14.98
CA HIS A 211 -6.11 4.04 -15.36
C HIS A 211 -6.53 3.93 -16.83
N GLN A 212 -5.62 3.51 -17.70
CA GLN A 212 -5.87 3.44 -19.14
C GLN A 212 -5.96 2.00 -19.66
N LYS A 213 -5.84 1.01 -18.77
CA LYS A 213 -5.92 -0.43 -19.09
C LYS A 213 -4.93 -0.82 -20.20
N MET A 214 -3.76 -0.18 -20.22
CA MET A 214 -2.69 -0.54 -21.15
C MET A 214 -2.19 -1.95 -20.85
N SER A 215 -1.91 -2.70 -21.92
CA SER A 215 -1.17 -3.95 -21.82
C SER A 215 0.25 -3.70 -21.28
N PRO A 216 0.93 -4.73 -20.72
CA PRO A 216 2.29 -4.58 -20.22
C PRO A 216 3.27 -4.03 -21.27
N GLN A 217 3.10 -4.43 -22.53
CA GLN A 217 3.96 -4.01 -23.63
C GLN A 217 3.73 -2.54 -24.01
N GLU A 218 2.49 -2.07 -24.06
CA GLU A 218 2.17 -0.65 -24.31
C GLU A 218 2.70 0.23 -23.17
N ALA A 219 2.48 -0.19 -21.92
CA ALA A 219 3.00 0.53 -20.76
C ALA A 219 4.54 0.53 -20.72
N HIS A 220 5.17 -0.54 -21.18
CA HIS A 220 6.63 -0.59 -21.31
C HIS A 220 7.14 0.38 -22.38
N GLN A 221 6.41 0.59 -23.48
CA GLN A 221 6.74 1.64 -24.44
C GLN A 221 6.65 3.03 -23.82
N VAL A 222 5.64 3.31 -22.99
CA VAL A 222 5.55 4.56 -22.22
C VAL A 222 6.77 4.72 -21.31
N PHE A 223 7.22 3.65 -20.65
CA PHE A 223 8.44 3.66 -19.86
C PHE A 223 9.67 4.04 -20.71
N GLU A 224 9.91 3.34 -21.83
CA GLU A 224 11.06 3.61 -22.71
C GLU A 224 11.06 5.04 -23.27
N GLN A 225 9.90 5.60 -23.61
CA GLN A 225 9.78 6.98 -24.11
C GLN A 225 10.06 8.07 -23.06
N ASN A 226 10.01 7.72 -21.77
CA ASN A 226 10.19 8.66 -20.66
C ASN A 226 11.49 8.42 -19.88
N LYS A 227 12.37 7.52 -20.34
CA LYS A 227 13.69 7.28 -19.74
C LYS A 227 14.63 8.46 -19.89
#